data_AF-A0A3S9PXL7-F1
#
_entry.id   AF-A0A3S9PXL7-F1
#
_cell.length_a   1.000
_cell.length_b   1.000
_cell.length_c   1.000
_cell.angle_alpha   90.00
_cell.angle_beta   90.00
_cell.angle_gamma   90.00
#
_symmetry.space_group_name_H-M   'P 1'
#
loop_
_entity.id
_entity.type
_entity.pdbx_description
1 polymer ?
#
loop_
_entity_poly.entity_id
_entity_poly.type
_entity_poly.pdbx_seq_one_letter_code
_entity_poly.pdbx_strand_id
1 'polypeptide(L)'
;MKRSANIPTSKMGTENDNVTARDTDKMVTRVTAETAAERPSTWKVLSWLTSITKPVHGPLYVSTLFRIIKQALELLIFGIAGWAIVSAAVDGRSVVPSLVLLIVLALGKATFYYLEQFTGHYVAFKALEILRGHAFSVLWPKAPSIVTRSRSGDVLTSLTKDVDRIEVVYAHTFAPVVSAFVVPISTLLVTGALVGWEIVAIPAVCLAISLLVVPLIGTKSAMTHADGVLAARGDLSAHVTDSVFGVEEVVGYGREKERFEEMDRIGETISTKSRSAARSAGIRRGLNSFLSIIVTVSILAVGLAGNYSIAVVCALAVGSIRFLEGPRGIEEAVGSLDRSLAAAHRLYRICHEPQRVADGNDELPLDRAPALSWEGVTYRYPGTAARLMRTCPRHSTTSPSKPPPANVPSCSAPPDPARPQRFSFSFASTIQNRVISVSTVRRSIPSPRTRCARGLPWFRRRTRCWTRRLSRTFASVIPMRQKSRSGRP
;
A
#
# COMPACT_ATOMS: atom_id res chain seq x y z
N MET A 1 -15.00 -47.36 -71.39
CA MET A 1 -16.20 -47.50 -72.25
C MET A 1 -17.41 -47.66 -71.33
N LYS A 2 -18.51 -46.90 -71.56
CA LYS A 2 -19.74 -46.70 -70.73
C LYS A 2 -19.56 -45.64 -69.62
N ARG A 3 -20.17 -44.43 -69.67
CA ARG A 3 -21.57 -43.92 -69.77
C ARG A 3 -22.40 -44.02 -68.49
N SER A 4 -23.05 -42.89 -68.18
CA SER A 4 -24.19 -42.61 -67.26
C SER A 4 -23.87 -42.39 -65.77
N ALA A 5 -24.42 -41.40 -65.06
CA ALA A 5 -25.32 -40.31 -65.45
C ALA A 5 -25.28 -39.17 -64.40
N ASN A 6 -25.75 -38.03 -64.87
CA ASN A 6 -25.81 -36.67 -64.33
C ASN A 6 -26.94 -36.51 -63.27
N ILE A 7 -26.88 -35.46 -62.42
CA ILE A 7 -27.95 -34.46 -62.13
C ILE A 7 -27.47 -33.48 -61.02
N PRO A 8 -27.88 -32.19 -61.06
CA PRO A 8 -27.04 -31.05 -60.67
C PRO A 8 -27.42 -30.39 -59.33
N THR A 9 -26.44 -29.77 -58.68
CA THR A 9 -26.62 -28.93 -57.49
C THR A 9 -27.21 -27.56 -57.87
N SER A 10 -28.42 -27.28 -57.37
CA SER A 10 -29.04 -25.96 -57.40
C SER A 10 -28.33 -24.99 -56.44
N LYS A 11 -28.04 -23.79 -56.93
CA LYS A 11 -27.65 -22.63 -56.13
C LYS A 11 -28.70 -22.35 -55.05
N MET A 12 -28.30 -22.31 -53.78
CA MET A 12 -29.06 -21.68 -52.70
C MET A 12 -28.10 -20.76 -51.95
N GLY A 13 -28.47 -19.48 -51.87
CA GLY A 13 -27.61 -18.39 -51.45
C GLY A 13 -27.15 -18.51 -50.00
N THR A 14 -25.86 -18.34 -49.77
CA THR A 14 -25.28 -18.04 -48.47
C THR A 14 -25.38 -16.54 -48.23
N GLU A 15 -26.45 -16.11 -47.57
CA GLU A 15 -26.56 -14.75 -47.02
C GLU A 15 -26.57 -14.82 -45.49
N ASN A 16 -25.70 -14.00 -44.89
CA ASN A 16 -25.50 -13.73 -43.46
C ASN A 16 -24.60 -14.66 -42.64
N ASP A 17 -23.30 -14.67 -42.95
CA ASP A 17 -22.21 -14.94 -41.97
C ASP A 17 -21.25 -13.74 -41.79
N ASN A 18 -21.65 -12.54 -42.23
CA ASN A 18 -20.82 -11.32 -42.19
C ASN A 18 -20.98 -10.47 -40.91
N VAL A 19 -21.27 -11.09 -39.76
CA VAL A 19 -21.01 -10.47 -38.45
C VAL A 19 -19.54 -10.76 -38.08
N THR A 20 -18.63 -10.36 -38.97
CA THR A 20 -17.22 -10.70 -38.93
C THR A 20 -16.46 -9.59 -38.21
N ALA A 21 -15.73 -9.96 -37.15
CA ALA A 21 -14.54 -9.32 -36.52
C ALA A 21 -14.58 -7.80 -36.19
N ARG A 22 -15.12 -6.94 -37.05
CA ARG A 22 -15.35 -5.51 -36.85
C ARG A 22 -16.27 -5.19 -35.69
N ASP A 23 -17.29 -5.99 -35.42
CA ASP A 23 -18.22 -5.72 -34.31
C ASP A 23 -17.66 -6.20 -32.97
N THR A 24 -16.88 -7.29 -32.95
CA THR A 24 -16.09 -7.66 -31.77
C THR A 24 -14.98 -6.66 -31.51
N ASP A 25 -14.30 -6.16 -32.55
CA ASP A 25 -13.27 -5.13 -32.42
C ASP A 25 -13.88 -3.80 -31.95
N LYS A 26 -15.02 -3.37 -32.49
CA LYS A 26 -15.77 -2.20 -32.00
C LYS A 26 -16.33 -2.39 -30.59
N MET A 27 -16.69 -3.61 -30.20
CA MET A 27 -17.19 -3.93 -28.86
C MET A 27 -16.06 -4.01 -27.83
N VAL A 28 -14.91 -4.58 -28.18
CA VAL A 28 -13.68 -4.53 -27.37
C VAL A 28 -13.17 -3.09 -27.27
N THR A 29 -13.24 -2.31 -28.36
CA THR A 29 -12.89 -0.89 -28.38
C THR A 29 -13.87 -0.05 -27.55
N ARG A 30 -15.17 -0.37 -27.56
CA ARG A 30 -16.17 0.28 -26.69
C ARG A 30 -16.02 -0.11 -25.22
N VAL A 31 -15.76 -1.38 -24.90
CA VAL A 31 -15.53 -1.83 -23.51
C VAL A 31 -14.23 -1.25 -22.96
N THR A 32 -13.18 -1.16 -23.78
CA THR A 32 -11.92 -0.49 -23.40
C THR A 32 -12.08 1.03 -23.30
N ALA A 33 -12.86 1.66 -24.19
CA ALA A 33 -13.19 3.10 -24.11
C ALA A 33 -14.13 3.46 -22.95
N GLU A 34 -15.05 2.58 -22.56
CA GLU A 34 -15.95 2.77 -21.41
C GLU A 34 -15.22 2.52 -20.07
N THR A 35 -14.17 1.68 -20.06
CA THR A 35 -13.21 1.61 -18.94
C THR A 35 -12.19 2.73 -18.90
N ALA A 36 -12.10 3.56 -19.96
CA ALA A 36 -11.37 4.82 -19.95
C ALA A 36 -12.22 5.94 -19.31
N ALA A 37 -12.99 5.62 -18.26
CA ALA A 37 -13.47 6.60 -17.30
C ALA A 37 -12.32 7.56 -16.98
N GLU A 38 -12.53 8.85 -17.19
CA GLU A 38 -11.55 9.91 -16.94
C GLU A 38 -10.80 9.60 -15.65
N ARG A 39 -9.49 9.32 -15.76
CA ARG A 39 -8.67 9.07 -14.58
C ARG A 39 -8.84 10.31 -13.69
N PRO A 40 -9.38 10.17 -12.47
CA PRO A 40 -9.62 11.32 -11.61
C PRO A 40 -8.28 12.02 -11.41
N SER A 41 -8.27 13.35 -11.43
CA SER A 41 -7.02 14.10 -11.25
C SER A 41 -6.35 13.68 -9.93
N THR A 42 -5.03 13.51 -9.95
CA THR A 42 -4.25 13.07 -8.78
C THR A 42 -4.52 13.95 -7.56
N TRP A 43 -4.70 15.24 -7.79
CA TRP A 43 -5.05 16.20 -6.75
C TRP A 43 -6.41 15.91 -6.10
N LYS A 44 -7.43 15.54 -6.88
CA LYS A 44 -8.75 15.18 -6.36
C LYS A 44 -8.68 13.92 -5.49
N VAL A 45 -7.92 12.92 -5.92
CA VAL A 45 -7.69 11.68 -5.14
C VAL A 45 -6.95 11.99 -3.84
N LEU A 46 -5.90 12.82 -3.89
CA LEU A 46 -5.12 13.20 -2.72
C LEU A 46 -5.94 14.04 -1.73
N SER A 47 -6.75 14.99 -2.22
CA SER A 47 -7.66 15.81 -1.42
C SER A 47 -8.72 14.95 -0.71
N TRP A 48 -9.30 13.98 -1.43
CA TRP A 48 -10.22 13.01 -0.85
C TRP A 48 -9.56 12.17 0.25
N LEU A 49 -8.37 11.62 -0.03
CA LEU A 49 -7.63 10.77 0.91
C LEU A 49 -7.23 11.52 2.18
N THR A 50 -6.69 12.74 2.02
CA THR A 50 -6.32 13.62 3.13
C THR A 50 -7.52 14.10 3.93
N SER A 51 -8.71 14.22 3.31
CA SER A 51 -9.95 14.53 4.02
C SER A 51 -10.38 13.41 4.96
N ILE A 52 -10.23 12.15 4.54
CA ILE A 52 -10.56 10.97 5.35
C ILE A 52 -9.56 10.80 6.50
N THR A 53 -8.28 11.02 6.21
CA THR A 53 -7.17 10.77 7.16
C THR A 53 -6.83 11.97 8.05
N LYS A 54 -7.64 13.03 8.05
CA LYS A 54 -7.47 14.21 8.95
C LYS A 54 -7.10 13.88 10.40
N PRO A 55 -7.68 12.87 11.07
CA PRO A 55 -7.34 12.55 12.46
C PRO A 55 -5.87 12.15 12.68
N VAL A 56 -5.17 11.67 11.64
CA VAL A 56 -3.77 11.22 11.78
C VAL A 56 -2.74 12.32 11.45
N HIS A 57 -3.16 13.46 10.89
CA HIS A 57 -2.23 14.53 10.51
C HIS A 57 -1.50 15.14 11.72
N GLY A 58 -2.18 15.33 12.86
CA GLY A 58 -1.55 15.86 14.07
C GLY A 58 -0.37 14.98 14.54
N PRO A 59 -0.59 13.69 14.80
CA PRO A 59 0.49 12.76 15.14
C PRO A 59 1.58 12.64 14.05
N LEU A 60 1.22 12.79 12.77
CA LEU A 60 2.18 12.80 11.66
C LEU A 60 3.15 13.99 11.72
N TYR A 61 2.66 15.19 12.03
CA TYR A 61 3.53 16.35 12.23
C TYR A 61 4.44 16.17 13.44
N VAL A 62 3.94 15.57 14.52
CA VAL A 62 4.75 15.24 15.71
C VAL A 62 5.86 14.25 15.36
N SER A 63 5.55 13.19 14.62
CA SER A 63 6.54 12.22 14.14
C SER A 63 7.62 12.89 13.26
N THR A 64 7.20 13.78 12.37
CA THR A 64 8.09 14.55 11.49
C THR A 64 9.01 15.47 12.29
N LEU A 65 8.49 16.12 13.33
CA LEU A 65 9.29 16.94 14.24
C LEU A 65 10.37 16.11 14.96
N PHE A 66 10.00 14.95 15.53
CA PHE A 66 10.96 14.07 16.18
C PHE A 66 12.03 13.57 15.21
N ARG A 67 11.65 13.29 13.96
CA ARG A 67 12.61 12.94 12.91
C ARG A 67 13.61 14.06 12.63
N ILE A 68 13.13 15.30 12.51
CA ILE A 68 14.00 16.49 12.29
C ILE A 68 14.97 16.65 13.45
N ILE A 69 14.48 16.58 14.69
CA ILE A 69 15.33 16.70 15.90
C ILE A 69 16.38 15.59 15.95
N LYS A 70 15.97 14.33 15.71
CA LYS A 70 16.89 13.19 15.67
C LYS A 70 17.99 13.37 14.62
N GLN A 71 17.66 13.83 13.41
CA GLN A 71 18.66 14.05 12.36
C GLN A 71 19.59 15.23 12.72
N ALA A 72 19.06 16.32 13.29
CA ALA A 72 19.88 17.43 13.76
C ALA A 72 20.87 16.98 14.86
N LEU A 73 20.40 16.17 15.81
CA LEU A 73 21.26 15.57 16.85
C LEU A 73 22.33 14.67 16.26
N GLU A 74 22.02 13.93 15.19
CA GLU A 74 23.00 13.11 14.49
C GLU A 74 24.12 13.95 13.87
N LEU A 75 23.80 15.03 13.16
CA LEU A 75 24.81 15.95 12.63
C LEU A 75 25.66 16.56 13.77
N LEU A 76 25.00 16.95 14.87
CA LEU A 76 25.67 17.54 16.03
C LEU A 76 26.63 16.56 16.73
N ILE A 77 26.24 15.29 16.88
CA ILE A 77 27.10 14.24 17.46
C ILE A 77 28.37 14.07 16.63
N PHE A 78 28.23 13.95 15.30
CA PHE A 78 29.39 13.81 14.41
C PHE A 78 30.26 15.07 14.43
N GLY A 79 29.64 16.27 14.44
CA GLY A 79 30.39 17.52 14.51
C GLY A 79 31.16 17.70 15.83
N ILE A 80 30.52 17.45 16.97
CA ILE A 80 31.18 17.52 18.28
C ILE A 80 32.28 16.46 18.40
N ALA A 81 32.09 15.27 17.84
CA ALA A 81 33.14 14.25 17.82
C ALA A 81 34.38 14.73 17.03
N GLY A 82 34.18 15.31 15.84
CA GLY A 82 35.28 15.91 15.06
C GLY A 82 35.98 17.05 15.79
N TRP A 83 35.21 17.95 16.41
CA TRP A 83 35.73 19.05 17.22
C TRP A 83 36.53 18.55 18.44
N ALA A 84 36.02 17.55 19.15
CA ALA A 84 36.61 17.00 20.36
C ALA A 84 37.96 16.33 20.09
N ILE A 85 38.09 15.63 18.96
CA ILE A 85 39.35 14.99 18.56
C ILE A 85 40.44 16.05 18.34
N VAL A 86 40.13 17.10 17.58
CA VAL A 86 41.12 18.15 17.27
C VAL A 86 41.45 18.99 18.49
N SER A 87 40.45 19.41 19.27
CA SER A 87 40.68 20.23 20.47
C SER A 87 41.49 19.48 21.54
N ALA A 88 41.35 18.16 21.65
CA ALA A 88 42.21 17.37 22.51
C ALA A 88 43.64 17.23 21.97
N ALA A 89 43.78 17.05 20.65
CA ALA A 89 45.08 16.85 20.01
C ALA A 89 45.92 18.14 19.92
N VAL A 90 45.28 19.28 19.64
CA VAL A 90 45.95 20.58 19.40
C VAL A 90 46.03 21.40 20.68
N ASP A 91 44.92 21.54 21.40
CA ASP A 91 44.84 22.43 22.58
C ASP A 91 45.10 21.69 23.91
N GLY A 92 45.32 20.36 23.87
CA GLY A 92 45.50 19.54 25.07
C GLY A 92 44.27 19.49 25.98
N ARG A 93 43.08 19.83 25.46
CA ARG A 93 41.84 19.87 26.24
C ARG A 93 41.43 18.47 26.69
N SER A 94 40.88 18.37 27.90
CA SER A 94 40.32 17.10 28.38
C SER A 94 39.17 16.64 27.48
N VAL A 95 39.20 15.37 27.07
CA VAL A 95 38.14 14.74 26.27
C VAL A 95 36.88 14.42 27.08
N VAL A 96 36.98 14.40 28.41
CA VAL A 96 35.92 13.93 29.31
C VAL A 96 34.62 14.75 29.16
N PRO A 97 34.63 16.10 29.14
CA PRO A 97 33.41 16.88 28.95
C PRO A 97 32.74 16.62 27.60
N SER A 98 33.54 16.50 26.54
CA SER A 98 33.04 16.19 25.20
C SER A 98 32.42 14.79 25.14
N LEU A 99 33.01 13.80 25.80
CA LEU A 99 32.45 12.45 25.90
C LEU A 99 31.12 12.44 26.66
N VAL A 100 31.02 13.15 27.78
CA VAL A 100 29.76 13.28 28.53
C VAL A 100 28.69 13.95 27.65
N LEU A 101 29.04 15.02 26.94
CA LEU A 101 28.12 15.69 26.02
C LEU A 101 27.65 14.75 24.89
N LEU A 102 28.56 13.98 24.29
CA LEU A 102 28.24 12.99 23.26
C LEU A 102 27.29 11.92 23.78
N ILE A 103 27.49 11.43 25.02
CA ILE A 103 26.59 10.46 25.66
C ILE A 103 25.18 11.07 25.83
N VAL A 104 25.09 12.30 26.34
CA VAL A 104 23.81 13.00 26.52
C VAL A 104 23.09 13.19 25.18
N LEU A 105 23.80 13.62 24.14
CA LEU A 105 23.24 13.80 22.80
C LEU A 105 22.83 12.46 22.17
N ALA A 106 23.61 11.39 22.37
CA ALA A 106 23.27 10.06 21.90
C ALA A 106 22.01 9.51 22.57
N LEU A 107 21.84 9.72 23.88
CA LEU A 107 20.61 9.38 24.60
C LEU A 107 19.41 10.21 24.12
N GLY A 108 19.61 11.50 23.86
CA GLY A 108 18.62 12.36 23.23
C GLY A 108 18.19 11.82 21.86
N LYS A 109 19.16 11.52 20.98
CA LYS A 109 18.92 10.94 19.65
C LYS A 109 18.15 9.63 19.75
N ALA A 110 18.54 8.73 20.66
CA ALA A 110 17.86 7.45 20.87
C ALA A 110 16.41 7.65 21.33
N THR A 111 16.16 8.61 22.21
CA THR A 111 14.82 8.96 22.68
C THR A 111 13.95 9.48 21.54
N PHE A 112 14.44 10.44 20.76
CA PHE A 112 13.70 10.98 19.61
C PHE A 112 13.51 9.95 18.50
N TYR A 113 14.46 9.05 18.29
CA TYR A 113 14.29 7.91 17.39
C TYR A 113 13.15 6.99 17.83
N TYR A 114 13.09 6.65 19.12
CA TYR A 114 12.00 5.84 19.64
C TYR A 114 10.65 6.53 19.50
N LEU A 115 10.58 7.83 19.82
CA LEU A 115 9.36 8.63 19.68
C LEU A 115 8.93 8.78 18.21
N GLU A 116 9.88 9.00 17.29
CA GLU A 116 9.65 9.01 15.84
C GLU A 116 8.99 7.69 15.40
N GLN A 117 9.60 6.54 15.73
CA GLN A 117 9.10 5.22 15.33
C GLN A 117 7.74 4.89 15.94
N PHE A 118 7.56 5.20 17.23
CA PHE A 118 6.30 4.96 17.91
C PHE A 118 5.14 5.77 17.30
N THR A 119 5.37 7.07 17.09
CA THR A 119 4.35 7.95 16.49
C THR A 119 4.12 7.62 15.02
N GLY A 120 5.17 7.25 14.27
CA GLY A 120 5.08 6.79 12.88
C GLY A 120 4.21 5.55 12.74
N HIS A 121 4.45 4.50 13.54
CA HIS A 121 3.62 3.30 13.54
C HIS A 121 2.18 3.56 13.99
N TYR A 122 1.98 4.45 14.97
CA TYR A 122 0.64 4.86 15.37
C TYR A 122 -0.13 5.50 14.20
N VAL A 123 0.52 6.42 13.46
CA VAL A 123 -0.06 7.05 12.27
C VAL A 123 -0.40 6.00 11.22
N ALA A 124 0.53 5.08 10.96
CA ALA A 124 0.39 4.02 9.97
C ALA A 124 -0.85 3.14 10.24
N PHE A 125 -0.92 2.55 11.44
CA PHE A 125 -2.06 1.69 11.81
C PHE A 125 -3.38 2.44 11.92
N LYS A 126 -3.36 3.69 12.40
CA LYS A 126 -4.59 4.49 12.48
C LYS A 126 -5.09 4.91 11.10
N ALA A 127 -4.19 5.23 10.17
CA ALA A 127 -4.56 5.49 8.78
C ALA A 127 -5.18 4.23 8.14
N LEU A 128 -4.57 3.06 8.37
CA LEU A 128 -5.09 1.77 7.90
C LEU A 128 -6.50 1.48 8.44
N GLU A 129 -6.72 1.65 9.74
CA GLU A 129 -8.03 1.49 10.39
C GLU A 129 -9.10 2.39 9.76
N ILE A 130 -8.80 3.69 9.62
CA ILE A 130 -9.75 4.67 9.10
C ILE A 130 -10.06 4.39 7.62
N LEU A 131 -9.04 4.10 6.80
CA LEU A 131 -9.21 3.87 5.38
C LEU A 131 -10.00 2.59 5.11
N ARG A 132 -9.68 1.49 5.80
CA ARG A 132 -10.44 0.23 5.69
C ARG A 132 -11.88 0.39 6.17
N GLY A 133 -12.07 1.05 7.31
CA GLY A 133 -13.41 1.34 7.84
C GLY A 133 -14.24 2.18 6.89
N HIS A 134 -13.66 3.25 6.33
CA HIS A 134 -14.33 4.09 5.35
C HIS A 134 -14.68 3.32 4.08
N ALA A 135 -13.71 2.64 3.48
CA ALA A 135 -13.92 1.89 2.25
C ALA A 135 -15.00 0.81 2.44
N PHE A 136 -14.97 0.07 3.55
CA PHE A 136 -16.00 -0.92 3.88
C PHE A 136 -17.39 -0.29 4.05
N SER A 137 -17.50 0.84 4.76
CA SER A 137 -18.78 1.54 4.97
C SER A 137 -19.42 2.04 3.68
N VAL A 138 -18.61 2.43 2.68
CA VAL A 138 -19.07 2.88 1.36
C VAL A 138 -19.41 1.70 0.45
N LEU A 139 -18.69 0.59 0.57
CA LEU A 139 -18.86 -0.60 -0.27
C LEU A 139 -20.03 -1.48 0.18
N TRP A 140 -20.26 -1.61 1.48
CA TRP A 140 -21.30 -2.49 2.04
C TRP A 140 -22.69 -2.24 1.44
N PRO A 141 -23.21 -0.99 1.37
CA PRO A 141 -24.50 -0.72 0.75
C PRO A 141 -24.56 -1.00 -0.76
N LYS A 142 -23.40 -1.08 -1.42
CA LYS A 142 -23.27 -1.25 -2.88
C LYS A 142 -23.00 -2.71 -3.28
N ALA A 143 -22.86 -3.61 -2.31
CA ALA A 143 -22.32 -4.95 -2.50
C ALA A 143 -23.01 -5.79 -3.60
N PRO A 144 -24.35 -5.82 -3.75
CA PRO A 144 -24.97 -6.61 -4.82
C PRO A 144 -24.55 -6.16 -6.22
N SER A 145 -24.37 -4.85 -6.41
CA SER A 145 -24.05 -4.27 -7.72
C SER A 145 -22.57 -4.36 -8.10
N ILE A 146 -21.68 -4.33 -7.10
CA ILE A 146 -20.23 -4.34 -7.30
C ILE A 146 -19.68 -5.77 -7.37
N VAL A 147 -20.13 -6.66 -6.47
CA VAL A 147 -19.64 -8.05 -6.36
C VAL A 147 -20.11 -8.92 -7.53
N THR A 148 -21.22 -8.58 -8.17
CA THR A 148 -21.70 -9.32 -9.36
C THR A 148 -20.93 -8.99 -10.64
N ARG A 149 -20.27 -7.83 -10.70
CA ARG A 149 -19.49 -7.39 -11.88
C ARG A 149 -17.98 -7.42 -11.68
N SER A 150 -17.52 -7.38 -10.43
CA SER A 150 -16.11 -7.42 -10.07
C SER A 150 -15.79 -8.78 -9.46
N ARG A 151 -14.63 -9.35 -9.73
CA ARG A 151 -14.21 -10.56 -9.01
C ARG A 151 -14.10 -10.20 -7.52
N SER A 152 -14.75 -10.96 -6.63
CA SER A 152 -14.73 -10.70 -5.19
C SER A 152 -13.30 -10.56 -4.63
N GLY A 153 -12.36 -11.30 -5.22
CA GLY A 153 -10.93 -11.21 -4.91
C GLY A 153 -10.30 -9.85 -5.24
N ASP A 154 -10.74 -9.17 -6.31
CA ASP A 154 -10.23 -7.85 -6.70
C ASP A 154 -10.70 -6.78 -5.70
N VAL A 155 -11.97 -6.87 -5.26
CA VAL A 155 -12.53 -5.97 -4.24
C VAL A 155 -11.82 -6.16 -2.90
N LEU A 156 -11.62 -7.41 -2.47
CA LEU A 156 -10.89 -7.71 -1.23
C LEU A 156 -9.43 -7.27 -1.32
N THR A 157 -8.78 -7.48 -2.47
CA THR A 157 -7.41 -7.02 -2.71
C THR A 157 -7.31 -5.50 -2.63
N SER A 158 -8.30 -4.77 -3.14
CA SER A 158 -8.31 -3.31 -3.03
C SER A 158 -8.57 -2.83 -1.60
N LEU A 159 -9.42 -3.53 -0.84
CA LEU A 159 -9.68 -3.25 0.58
C LEU A 159 -8.49 -3.56 1.51
N THR A 160 -7.58 -4.42 1.06
CA THR A 160 -6.42 -4.86 1.85
C THR A 160 -5.13 -4.28 1.26
N LYS A 161 -4.59 -4.93 0.22
CA LYS A 161 -3.29 -4.60 -0.37
C LYS A 161 -3.20 -3.18 -0.91
N ASP A 162 -4.27 -2.62 -1.49
CA ASP A 162 -4.21 -1.22 -1.96
C ASP A 162 -4.22 -0.24 -0.80
N VAL A 163 -4.98 -0.49 0.27
CA VAL A 163 -4.93 0.33 1.49
C VAL A 163 -3.56 0.24 2.16
N ASP A 164 -2.96 -0.94 2.24
CA ASP A 164 -1.61 -1.15 2.79
C ASP A 164 -0.56 -0.34 2.00
N ARG A 165 -0.71 -0.25 0.67
CA ARG A 165 0.18 0.58 -0.16
C ARG A 165 0.01 2.06 0.15
N ILE A 166 -1.22 2.52 0.39
CA ILE A 166 -1.50 3.92 0.71
C ILE A 166 -0.91 4.30 2.09
N GLU A 167 -0.97 3.39 3.06
CA GLU A 167 -0.39 3.57 4.40
C GLU A 167 1.09 3.96 4.37
N VAL A 168 1.86 3.34 3.47
CA VAL A 168 3.31 3.58 3.33
C VAL A 168 3.63 5.06 3.13
N VAL A 169 2.74 5.82 2.46
CA VAL A 169 2.93 7.26 2.27
C VAL A 169 2.97 8.02 3.59
N TYR A 170 2.10 7.65 4.53
CA TYR A 170 2.00 8.29 5.84
C TYR A 170 3.14 7.88 6.77
N ALA A 171 3.55 6.61 6.73
CA ALA A 171 4.55 6.08 7.65
C ALA A 171 6.01 6.28 7.19
N HIS A 172 6.25 6.18 5.88
CA HIS A 172 7.60 6.00 5.32
C HIS A 172 7.93 6.93 4.15
N THR A 173 7.02 7.83 3.75
CA THR A 173 7.29 8.79 2.67
C THR A 173 7.25 10.23 3.18
N PHE A 174 6.18 10.63 3.87
CA PHE A 174 5.97 12.02 4.28
C PHE A 174 7.09 12.57 5.19
N ALA A 175 7.31 11.94 6.35
CA ALA A 175 8.31 12.41 7.31
C ALA A 175 9.75 12.39 6.72
N PRO A 176 10.19 11.33 6.00
CA PRO A 176 11.46 11.33 5.28
C PRO A 176 11.61 12.50 4.31
N VAL A 177 10.63 12.73 3.43
CA VAL A 177 10.68 13.80 2.43
C VAL A 177 10.78 15.17 3.11
N VAL A 178 9.92 15.47 4.10
CA VAL A 178 9.97 16.76 4.80
C VAL A 178 11.32 16.95 5.49
N SER A 179 11.81 15.95 6.21
CA SER A 179 13.11 16.03 6.91
C SER A 179 14.29 16.23 5.95
N ALA A 180 14.22 15.64 4.75
CA ALA A 180 15.25 15.73 3.73
C ALA A 180 15.44 17.14 3.15
N PHE A 181 14.43 18.00 3.24
CA PHE A 181 14.58 19.42 2.92
C PHE A 181 14.94 20.22 4.19
N VAL A 182 14.19 20.04 5.27
CA VAL A 182 14.30 20.92 6.46
C VAL A 182 15.68 20.83 7.13
N VAL A 183 16.21 19.63 7.35
CA VAL A 183 17.45 19.44 8.12
C VAL A 183 18.68 19.96 7.39
N PRO A 184 18.96 19.59 6.12
CA PRO A 184 20.14 20.11 5.44
C PRO A 184 20.03 21.61 5.15
N ILE A 185 18.85 22.13 4.78
CA ILE A 185 18.67 23.57 4.55
C ILE A 185 18.90 24.36 5.84
N SER A 186 18.30 23.94 6.96
CA SER A 186 18.54 24.60 8.26
C SER A 186 20.00 24.51 8.69
N THR A 187 20.67 23.39 8.43
CA THR A 187 22.11 23.24 8.70
C THR A 187 22.95 24.21 7.89
N LEU A 188 22.68 24.37 6.59
CA LEU A 188 23.38 25.34 5.74
C LEU A 188 23.14 26.78 6.23
N LEU A 189 21.90 27.14 6.56
CA LEU A 189 21.56 28.48 7.04
C LEU A 189 22.24 28.80 8.38
N VAL A 190 22.20 27.87 9.34
CA VAL A 190 22.85 28.05 10.64
C VAL A 190 24.36 28.12 10.49
N THR A 191 24.97 27.24 9.68
CA THR A 191 26.42 27.25 9.45
C THR A 191 26.85 28.53 8.72
N GLY A 192 26.07 28.97 7.73
CA GLY A 192 26.34 30.19 6.97
C GLY A 192 26.26 31.44 7.82
N ALA A 193 25.28 31.51 8.73
CA ALA A 193 25.11 32.61 9.67
C ALA A 193 26.18 32.65 10.79
N LEU A 194 26.64 31.49 11.26
CA LEU A 194 27.57 31.41 12.41
C LEU A 194 29.05 31.41 12.00
N VAL A 195 29.39 30.81 10.85
CA VAL A 195 30.78 30.59 10.42
C VAL A 195 31.10 31.44 9.20
N GLY A 196 30.21 31.46 8.20
CA GLY A 196 30.36 32.26 6.99
C GLY A 196 29.75 31.57 5.77
N TRP A 197 29.33 32.36 4.79
CA TRP A 197 28.66 31.83 3.58
C TRP A 197 29.62 31.13 2.61
N GLU A 198 30.92 31.46 2.66
CA GLU A 198 31.95 30.89 1.78
C GLU A 198 32.09 29.38 1.97
N ILE A 199 32.09 28.89 3.22
CA ILE A 199 32.24 27.47 3.54
C ILE A 199 31.00 26.64 3.16
N VAL A 200 29.84 27.31 3.00
CA VAL A 200 28.53 26.69 2.76
C VAL A 200 28.16 26.71 1.27
N ALA A 201 28.80 27.55 0.46
CA ALA A 201 28.47 27.71 -0.96
C ALA A 201 28.53 26.39 -1.76
N ILE A 202 29.64 25.64 -1.66
CA ILE A 202 29.79 24.36 -2.34
C ILE A 202 28.82 23.30 -1.76
N PRO A 203 28.70 23.12 -0.43
CA PRO A 203 27.67 22.27 0.16
C PRO A 203 26.24 22.56 -0.30
N ALA A 204 25.88 23.83 -0.48
CA ALA A 204 24.56 24.24 -0.98
C ALA A 204 24.33 23.79 -2.43
N VAL A 205 25.33 23.92 -3.30
CA VAL A 205 25.26 23.43 -4.68
C VAL A 205 25.15 21.90 -4.71
N CYS A 206 25.94 21.18 -3.91
CA CYS A 206 25.84 19.72 -3.79
C CYS A 206 24.46 19.28 -3.30
N LEU A 207 23.87 19.99 -2.34
CA LEU A 207 22.50 19.72 -1.86
C LEU A 207 21.48 19.94 -2.98
N ALA A 208 21.59 21.05 -3.74
CA ALA A 208 20.70 21.34 -4.85
C ALA A 208 20.76 20.25 -5.93
N ILE A 209 21.97 19.78 -6.29
CA ILE A 209 22.14 18.65 -7.22
C ILE A 209 21.50 17.38 -6.64
N SER A 210 21.75 17.09 -5.36
CA SER A 210 21.21 15.92 -4.65
C SER A 210 19.68 15.89 -4.62
N LEU A 211 19.03 17.05 -4.44
CA LEU A 211 17.57 17.15 -4.36
C LEU A 211 16.88 17.29 -5.72
N LEU A 212 17.50 17.97 -6.68
CA LEU A 212 16.85 18.34 -7.94
C LEU A 212 17.28 17.48 -9.13
N VAL A 213 18.53 17.03 -9.17
CA VAL A 213 19.10 16.31 -10.31
C VAL A 213 19.09 14.80 -10.06
N VAL A 214 19.59 14.36 -8.90
CA VAL A 214 19.73 12.92 -8.58
C VAL A 214 18.40 12.16 -8.67
N PRO A 215 17.26 12.65 -8.15
CA PRO A 215 16.00 11.92 -8.23
C PRO A 215 15.49 11.77 -9.65
N LEU A 216 15.89 12.63 -10.60
CA LEU A 216 15.48 12.54 -12.00
C LEU A 216 16.20 11.41 -12.76
N ILE A 217 17.31 10.91 -12.22
CA ILE A 217 18.12 9.88 -12.88
C ILE A 217 17.39 8.54 -12.87
N GLY A 218 16.94 8.14 -14.05
CA GLY A 218 16.35 6.82 -14.30
C GLY A 218 14.92 6.65 -13.79
N THR A 219 14.22 7.71 -13.37
CA THR A 219 12.80 7.63 -12.99
C THR A 219 11.94 7.16 -14.15
N LYS A 220 12.07 7.77 -15.33
CA LYS A 220 11.30 7.36 -16.52
C LYS A 220 11.52 5.90 -16.87
N SER A 221 12.78 5.45 -16.92
CA SER A 221 13.09 4.05 -17.24
C SER A 221 12.60 3.09 -16.15
N ALA A 222 12.75 3.44 -14.87
CA ALA A 222 12.21 2.64 -13.77
C ALA A 222 10.69 2.51 -13.85
N MET A 223 9.97 3.58 -14.21
CA MET A 223 8.52 3.57 -14.40
C MET A 223 8.12 2.71 -15.61
N THR A 224 8.79 2.84 -16.76
CA THR A 224 8.48 2.04 -17.96
C THR A 224 8.62 0.55 -17.72
N HIS A 225 9.60 0.13 -16.92
CA HIS A 225 9.83 -1.29 -16.64
C HIS A 225 9.07 -1.82 -15.42
N ALA A 226 8.55 -0.96 -14.53
CA ALA A 226 7.87 -1.37 -13.31
C ALA A 226 6.66 -2.28 -13.58
N ASP A 227 5.81 -1.90 -14.53
CA ASP A 227 4.65 -2.69 -14.92
C ASP A 227 5.06 -4.03 -15.55
N GLY A 228 6.11 -4.01 -16.37
CA GLY A 228 6.66 -5.23 -16.98
C GLY A 228 7.27 -6.21 -15.97
N VAL A 229 7.88 -5.71 -14.88
CA VAL A 229 8.38 -6.53 -13.76
C VAL A 229 7.22 -7.10 -12.95
N LEU A 230 6.18 -6.30 -12.69
CA LEU A 230 5.00 -6.77 -11.97
C LEU A 230 4.24 -7.84 -12.76
N ALA A 231 4.09 -7.66 -14.08
CA ALA A 231 3.50 -8.65 -14.97
C ALA A 231 4.28 -9.97 -14.96
N ALA A 232 5.60 -9.91 -15.18
CA ALA A 232 6.44 -11.12 -15.18
C ALA A 232 6.47 -11.85 -13.82
N ARG A 233 6.34 -11.12 -12.70
CA ARG A 233 6.15 -11.73 -11.37
C ARG A 233 4.77 -12.39 -11.23
N GLY A 234 3.75 -11.82 -11.87
CA GLY A 234 2.43 -12.44 -11.98
C GLY A 234 2.50 -13.76 -12.75
N ASP A 235 3.18 -13.75 -13.90
CA ASP A 235 3.41 -14.95 -14.72
C ASP A 235 4.17 -16.02 -13.93
N LEU A 236 5.22 -15.64 -13.21
CA LEU A 236 5.97 -16.55 -12.34
C LEU A 236 5.07 -17.16 -11.25
N SER A 237 4.26 -16.33 -10.58
CA SER A 237 3.34 -16.81 -9.55
C SER A 237 2.28 -17.75 -10.13
N ALA A 238 1.76 -17.47 -11.32
CA ALA A 238 0.80 -18.32 -12.01
C ALA A 238 1.44 -19.65 -12.41
N HIS A 239 2.63 -19.62 -13.01
CA HIS A 239 3.41 -20.79 -13.40
C HIS A 239 3.71 -21.72 -12.23
N VAL A 240 4.17 -21.16 -11.10
CA VAL A 240 4.43 -21.94 -9.88
C VAL A 240 3.14 -22.53 -9.33
N THR A 241 2.06 -21.75 -9.29
CA THR A 241 0.77 -22.22 -8.76
C THR A 241 0.22 -23.37 -9.60
N ASP A 242 0.22 -23.22 -10.93
CA ASP A 242 -0.21 -24.23 -11.89
C ASP A 242 0.67 -25.50 -11.81
N SER A 243 1.99 -25.33 -11.68
CA SER A 243 2.92 -26.45 -11.52
C SER A 243 2.72 -27.22 -10.21
N VAL A 244 2.38 -26.53 -9.12
CA VAL A 244 2.12 -27.17 -7.81
C VAL A 244 0.78 -27.89 -7.81
N PHE A 245 -0.27 -27.28 -8.37
CA PHE A 245 -1.59 -27.92 -8.43
C PHE A 245 -1.66 -29.05 -9.45
N GLY A 246 -0.89 -28.96 -10.54
CA GLY A 246 -0.77 -30.00 -11.56
C GLY A 246 0.48 -30.88 -11.41
N VAL A 247 0.98 -31.07 -10.18
CA VAL A 247 2.26 -31.77 -9.96
C VAL A 247 2.21 -33.24 -10.39
N GLU A 248 1.06 -33.90 -10.23
CA GLU A 248 0.87 -35.29 -10.65
C GLU A 248 0.96 -35.43 -12.17
N GLU A 249 0.42 -34.48 -12.92
CA GLU A 249 0.53 -34.41 -14.37
C GLU A 249 1.96 -34.10 -14.80
N VAL A 250 2.60 -33.11 -14.18
CA VAL A 250 3.98 -32.72 -14.53
C VAL A 250 4.96 -33.88 -14.32
N VAL A 251 4.87 -34.58 -13.19
CA VAL A 251 5.73 -35.74 -12.88
C VAL A 251 5.28 -36.97 -13.68
N GLY A 252 3.98 -37.22 -13.80
CA GLY A 252 3.43 -38.37 -14.52
C GLY A 252 3.79 -38.39 -16.01
N TYR A 253 3.94 -37.21 -16.63
CA TYR A 253 4.41 -37.06 -18.01
C TYR A 253 5.92 -36.79 -18.13
N GLY A 254 6.68 -36.74 -17.03
CA GLY A 254 8.13 -36.50 -17.03
C GLY A 254 8.54 -35.13 -17.57
N ARG A 255 7.74 -34.09 -17.30
CA ARG A 255 7.91 -32.72 -17.83
C ARG A 255 8.54 -31.74 -16.83
N GLU A 256 9.14 -32.21 -15.76
CA GLU A 256 9.72 -31.39 -14.68
C GLU A 256 10.78 -30.44 -15.24
N LYS A 257 11.69 -30.95 -16.07
CA LYS A 257 12.79 -30.16 -16.64
C LYS A 257 12.27 -29.00 -17.51
N GLU A 258 11.27 -29.26 -18.35
CA GLU A 258 10.65 -28.23 -19.19
C GLU A 258 10.00 -27.13 -18.34
N ARG A 259 9.30 -27.50 -17.26
CA ARG A 259 8.67 -26.55 -16.35
C ARG A 259 9.70 -25.72 -15.58
N PHE A 260 10.83 -26.30 -15.20
CA PHE A 260 11.95 -25.55 -14.61
C PHE A 260 12.58 -24.59 -15.62
N GLU A 261 12.82 -25.01 -16.86
CA GLU A 261 13.37 -24.14 -17.91
C GLU A 261 12.44 -22.96 -18.27
N GLU A 262 11.12 -23.19 -18.24
CA GLU A 262 10.12 -22.12 -18.40
C GLU A 262 10.15 -21.15 -17.22
N MET A 263 10.23 -21.67 -15.99
CA MET A 263 10.38 -20.85 -14.78
C MET A 263 11.64 -19.98 -14.83
N ASP A 264 12.78 -20.55 -15.26
CA ASP A 264 14.04 -19.83 -15.42
C ASP A 264 13.95 -18.73 -16.49
N ARG A 265 13.27 -18.99 -17.61
CA ARG A 265 12.99 -17.98 -18.65
C ARG A 265 12.15 -16.81 -18.13
N ILE A 266 11.14 -17.08 -17.31
CA ILE A 266 10.36 -16.04 -16.64
C ILE A 266 11.24 -15.28 -15.64
N GLY A 267 12.07 -15.99 -14.88
CA GLY A 267 13.06 -15.43 -13.96
C GLY A 267 14.03 -14.47 -14.65
N GLU A 268 14.56 -14.84 -15.81
CA GLU A 268 15.46 -13.99 -16.59
C GLU A 268 14.75 -12.74 -17.12
N THR A 269 13.47 -12.86 -17.48
CA THR A 269 12.64 -11.70 -17.85
C THR A 269 12.48 -10.73 -16.68
N ILE A 270 12.35 -11.22 -15.45
CA ILE A 270 12.32 -10.38 -14.24
C ILE A 270 13.69 -9.74 -14.01
N SER A 271 14.77 -10.50 -14.14
CA SER A 271 16.16 -10.03 -13.98
C SER A 271 16.47 -8.88 -14.95
N THR A 272 16.26 -9.11 -16.25
CA THR A 272 16.51 -8.13 -17.32
C THR A 272 15.69 -6.85 -17.15
N LYS A 273 14.38 -6.96 -16.89
CA LYS A 273 13.50 -5.79 -16.70
C LYS A 273 13.82 -5.03 -15.40
N SER A 274 14.24 -5.70 -14.34
CA SER A 274 14.60 -5.05 -13.07
C SER A 274 16.01 -4.40 -13.10
N ARG A 275 16.87 -4.81 -14.05
CA ARG A 275 18.25 -4.33 -14.18
C ARG A 275 18.36 -2.82 -14.34
N SER A 276 17.49 -2.20 -15.13
CA SER A 276 17.50 -0.74 -15.32
C SER A 276 17.17 0.02 -14.02
N ALA A 277 16.15 -0.43 -13.30
CA ALA A 277 15.77 0.16 -12.01
C ALA A 277 16.89 -0.02 -10.97
N ALA A 278 17.51 -1.20 -10.90
CA ALA A 278 18.64 -1.47 -10.01
C ALA A 278 19.87 -0.61 -10.37
N ARG A 279 20.18 -0.47 -11.66
CA ARG A 279 21.30 0.36 -12.15
C ARG A 279 21.07 1.83 -11.83
N SER A 280 19.88 2.38 -12.09
CA SER A 280 19.57 3.77 -11.74
C SER A 280 19.65 4.02 -10.24
N ALA A 281 19.14 3.11 -9.40
CA ALA A 281 19.30 3.20 -7.96
C ALA A 281 20.77 3.14 -7.52
N GLY A 282 21.58 2.30 -8.15
CA GLY A 282 23.02 2.25 -7.92
C GLY A 282 23.72 3.57 -8.29
N ILE A 283 23.39 4.15 -9.44
CA ILE A 283 23.93 5.45 -9.88
C ILE A 283 23.54 6.56 -8.91
N ARG A 284 22.28 6.64 -8.48
CA ARG A 284 21.82 7.65 -7.51
C ARG A 284 22.55 7.55 -6.18
N ARG A 285 22.65 6.34 -5.61
CA ARG A 285 23.45 6.09 -4.39
C ARG A 285 24.92 6.47 -4.56
N GLY A 286 25.53 6.08 -5.68
CA GLY A 286 26.92 6.41 -5.99
C GLY A 286 27.14 7.92 -6.08
N LEU A 287 26.28 8.63 -6.82
CA LEU A 287 26.35 10.07 -6.99
C LEU A 287 26.14 10.81 -5.66
N ASN A 288 25.18 10.41 -4.82
CA ASN A 288 25.00 11.00 -3.50
C ASN A 288 26.19 10.74 -2.56
N SER A 289 26.86 9.59 -2.69
CA SER A 289 28.06 9.29 -1.92
C SER A 289 29.25 10.13 -2.40
N PHE A 290 29.38 10.31 -3.72
CA PHE A 290 30.38 11.18 -4.32
C PHE A 290 30.17 12.65 -3.94
N LEU A 291 28.94 13.16 -4.00
CA LEU A 291 28.59 14.50 -3.54
C LEU A 291 28.92 14.68 -2.05
N SER A 292 28.68 13.67 -1.22
CA SER A 292 29.02 13.73 0.21
C SER A 292 30.53 13.89 0.44
N ILE A 293 31.35 13.23 -0.38
CA ILE A 293 32.81 13.39 -0.33
C ILE A 293 33.20 14.80 -0.76
N ILE A 294 32.61 15.32 -1.85
CA ILE A 294 32.85 16.70 -2.30
C ILE A 294 32.50 17.70 -1.19
N VAL A 295 31.37 17.54 -0.50
CA VAL A 295 30.98 18.40 0.62
C VAL A 295 32.08 18.40 1.68
N THR A 296 32.51 17.23 2.15
CA THR A 296 33.57 17.12 3.18
C THR A 296 34.90 17.73 2.73
N VAL A 297 35.35 17.43 1.50
CA VAL A 297 36.61 17.98 0.95
C VAL A 297 36.52 19.49 0.75
N SER A 298 35.37 20.00 0.30
CA SER A 298 35.17 21.45 0.09
C SER A 298 35.22 22.22 1.40
N ILE A 299 34.61 21.71 2.46
CA ILE A 299 34.66 22.30 3.80
C ILE A 299 36.10 22.33 4.30
N LEU A 300 36.87 21.26 4.09
CA LEU A 300 38.28 21.21 4.48
C LEU A 300 39.11 22.22 3.68
N ALA A 301 38.96 22.26 2.36
CA ALA A 301 39.73 23.15 1.48
C ALA A 301 39.46 24.63 1.78
N VAL A 302 38.18 25.02 1.85
CA VAL A 302 37.78 26.41 2.16
C VAL A 302 38.11 26.75 3.61
N GLY A 303 37.92 25.82 4.54
CA GLY A 303 38.22 25.99 5.95
C GLY A 303 39.70 26.26 6.23
N LEU A 304 40.59 25.53 5.54
CA LEU A 304 42.04 25.72 5.65
C LEU A 304 42.51 27.01 4.97
N ALA A 305 41.90 27.39 3.84
CA ALA A 305 42.24 28.63 3.12
C ALA A 305 41.75 29.90 3.83
N GLY A 306 40.58 29.85 4.46
CA GLY A 306 39.93 31.01 5.12
C GLY A 306 40.41 31.28 6.55
N ASN A 307 41.49 30.64 7.00
CA ASN A 307 42.07 30.80 8.34
C ASN A 307 41.07 30.55 9.50
N TYR A 308 40.13 29.64 9.30
CA TYR A 308 39.18 29.22 10.33
C TYR A 308 39.88 28.32 11.36
N SER A 309 39.33 28.25 12.59
CA SER A 309 39.84 27.30 13.59
C SER A 309 39.74 25.87 13.07
N ILE A 310 40.87 25.14 13.12
CA ILE A 310 40.97 23.74 12.66
C ILE A 310 39.92 22.86 13.34
N ALA A 311 39.62 23.12 14.62
CA ALA A 311 38.61 22.38 15.36
C ALA A 311 37.19 22.59 14.79
N VAL A 312 36.85 23.81 14.35
CA VAL A 312 35.56 24.12 13.70
C VAL A 312 35.50 23.49 12.32
N VAL A 313 36.57 23.57 11.53
CA VAL A 313 36.65 22.95 10.20
C VAL A 313 36.46 21.43 10.30
N CYS A 314 37.15 20.77 11.24
CA CYS A 314 36.96 19.34 11.48
C CYS A 314 35.56 19.00 12.00
N ALA A 315 34.96 19.84 12.84
CA ALA A 315 33.57 19.66 13.26
C ALA A 315 32.63 19.64 12.05
N LEU A 316 32.75 20.63 11.16
CA LEU A 316 31.91 20.72 9.98
C LEU A 316 32.18 19.58 8.99
N ALA A 317 33.45 19.21 8.77
CA ALA A 317 33.84 18.15 7.85
C ALA A 317 33.37 16.76 8.30
N VAL A 318 33.43 16.45 9.60
CA VAL A 318 32.93 15.18 10.14
C VAL A 318 31.40 15.20 10.22
N GLY A 319 30.80 16.31 10.63
CA GLY A 319 29.34 16.50 10.62
C GLY A 319 28.73 16.35 9.22
N SER A 320 29.46 16.80 8.18
CA SER A 320 28.97 16.76 6.81
C SER A 320 28.86 15.36 6.21
N ILE A 321 29.48 14.35 6.82
CA ILE A 321 29.32 12.93 6.40
C ILE A 321 27.85 12.51 6.46
N ARG A 322 27.07 13.10 7.39
CA ARG A 322 25.64 12.82 7.60
C ARG A 322 24.72 13.82 6.90
N PHE A 323 25.28 14.81 6.22
CA PHE A 323 24.52 15.92 5.62
C PHE A 323 23.59 15.48 4.50
N LEU A 324 24.02 14.57 3.62
CA LEU A 324 23.22 14.07 2.50
C LEU A 324 22.40 12.81 2.83
N GLU A 325 22.24 12.46 4.11
CA GLU A 325 21.44 11.29 4.51
C GLU A 325 19.92 11.52 4.34
N GLY A 326 19.46 12.77 4.49
CA GLY A 326 18.08 13.16 4.19
C GLY A 326 17.69 12.90 2.72
N PRO A 327 18.39 13.51 1.73
CA PRO A 327 18.14 13.28 0.30
C PRO A 327 18.11 11.80 -0.12
N ARG A 328 18.91 10.93 0.50
CA ARG A 328 18.85 9.47 0.26
C ARG A 328 17.46 8.88 0.54
N GLY A 329 16.76 9.39 1.55
CA GLY A 329 15.39 8.97 1.87
C GLY A 329 14.37 9.34 0.79
N ILE A 330 14.61 10.40 0.00
CA ILE A 330 13.74 10.77 -1.12
C ILE A 330 13.84 9.75 -2.25
N GLU A 331 15.03 9.21 -2.52
CA GLU A 331 15.21 8.20 -3.57
C GLU A 331 14.34 6.96 -3.36
N GLU A 332 14.23 6.51 -2.11
CA GLU A 332 13.39 5.37 -1.71
C GLU A 332 11.90 5.73 -1.76
N ALA A 333 11.56 6.97 -1.41
CA ALA A 333 10.20 7.49 -1.43
C ALA A 333 9.60 7.56 -2.85
N VAL A 334 10.37 7.96 -3.86
CA VAL A 334 9.86 8.10 -5.24
C VAL A 334 9.27 6.80 -5.78
N GLY A 335 9.94 5.65 -5.58
CA GLY A 335 9.46 4.36 -6.08
C GLY A 335 8.29 3.76 -5.31
N SER A 336 8.01 4.22 -4.10
CA SER A 336 6.83 3.80 -3.32
C SER A 336 5.62 4.68 -3.61
N LEU A 337 5.83 5.94 -3.94
CA LEU A 337 4.76 6.91 -4.17
C LEU A 337 3.88 6.55 -5.37
N ASP A 338 4.44 6.16 -6.51
CA ASP A 338 3.67 5.80 -7.71
C ASP A 338 2.72 4.62 -7.46
N ARG A 339 3.23 3.59 -6.77
CA ARG A 339 2.43 2.41 -6.40
C ARG A 339 1.30 2.77 -5.44
N SER A 340 1.57 3.70 -4.54
CA SER A 340 0.59 4.21 -3.57
C SER A 340 -0.48 5.07 -4.24
N LEU A 341 -0.10 5.91 -5.21
CA LEU A 341 -1.03 6.69 -6.02
C LEU A 341 -1.91 5.80 -6.89
N ALA A 342 -1.34 4.80 -7.58
CA ALA A 342 -2.12 3.85 -8.36
C ALA A 342 -3.14 3.07 -7.50
N ALA A 343 -2.73 2.68 -6.28
CA ALA A 343 -3.62 2.07 -5.29
C ALA A 343 -4.73 3.04 -4.83
N ALA A 344 -4.39 4.29 -4.55
CA ALA A 344 -5.36 5.32 -4.19
C ALA A 344 -6.39 5.59 -5.31
N HIS A 345 -5.96 5.62 -6.58
CA HIS A 345 -6.87 5.78 -7.72
C HIS A 345 -7.85 4.60 -7.84
N ARG A 346 -7.38 3.35 -7.66
CA ARG A 346 -8.26 2.17 -7.67
C ARG A 346 -9.27 2.21 -6.54
N LEU A 347 -8.80 2.49 -5.31
CA LEU A 347 -9.67 2.60 -4.14
C LEU A 347 -10.69 3.73 -4.31
N TYR A 348 -10.27 4.89 -4.83
CA TYR A 348 -11.13 6.02 -5.11
C TYR A 348 -12.24 5.64 -6.10
N ARG A 349 -11.91 4.96 -7.20
CA ARG A 349 -12.87 4.53 -8.22
C ARG A 349 -13.92 3.59 -7.62
N ILE A 350 -13.49 2.61 -6.83
CA ILE A 350 -14.38 1.65 -6.16
C ILE A 350 -15.31 2.37 -5.17
N CYS A 351 -14.80 3.33 -4.40
CA CYS A 351 -15.62 4.08 -3.44
C CYS A 351 -16.63 5.00 -4.14
N HIS A 352 -16.28 5.58 -5.29
CA HIS A 352 -17.12 6.54 -6.02
C HIS A 352 -17.96 5.92 -7.14
N GLU A 353 -17.94 4.60 -7.30
CA GLU A 353 -18.87 3.89 -8.18
C GLU A 353 -20.31 4.25 -7.76
N PRO A 354 -21.17 4.73 -8.69
CA PRO A 354 -22.54 5.11 -8.34
C PRO A 354 -23.34 3.90 -7.86
N GLN A 355 -24.17 4.09 -6.84
CA GLN A 355 -25.11 3.07 -6.39
C GLN A 355 -26.20 2.89 -7.45
N ARG A 356 -26.26 1.72 -8.09
CA ARG A 356 -27.26 1.45 -9.15
C ARG A 356 -28.65 1.10 -8.62
N VAL A 357 -28.74 0.58 -7.40
CA VAL A 357 -30.00 0.24 -6.74
C VAL A 357 -30.01 0.98 -5.41
N ALA A 358 -30.77 2.07 -5.35
CA ALA A 358 -31.06 2.77 -4.11
C ALA A 358 -32.33 2.17 -3.50
N ASP A 359 -32.40 2.14 -2.17
CA ASP A 359 -33.65 1.85 -1.49
C ASP A 359 -34.68 2.94 -1.86
N GLY A 360 -35.95 2.56 -1.95
CA GLY A 360 -37.05 3.49 -2.18
C GLY A 360 -37.24 4.43 -0.98
N ASN A 361 -37.92 5.56 -1.19
CA ASN A 361 -38.20 6.54 -0.13
C ASN A 361 -39.32 6.08 0.83
N ASP A 362 -40.07 5.05 0.46
CA ASP A 362 -41.26 4.63 1.19
C ASP A 362 -40.92 3.55 2.21
N GLU A 363 -41.17 3.84 3.50
CA GLU A 363 -41.20 2.81 4.54
C GLU A 363 -42.55 2.08 4.47
N LEU A 364 -42.53 0.80 4.09
CA LEU A 364 -43.75 -0.01 4.02
C LEU A 364 -44.19 -0.42 5.44
N PRO A 365 -45.38 0.01 5.92
CA PRO A 365 -45.90 -0.44 7.20
C PRO A 365 -46.21 -1.94 7.15
N LEU A 366 -45.80 -2.68 8.18
CA LEU A 366 -46.04 -4.13 8.31
C LEU A 366 -47.34 -4.40 9.09
N ASP A 367 -48.40 -3.65 8.78
CA ASP A 367 -49.73 -3.82 9.37
C ASP A 367 -50.47 -5.05 8.83
N ARG A 368 -50.07 -5.53 7.64
CA ARG A 368 -50.55 -6.77 7.02
C ARG A 368 -49.39 -7.59 6.46
N ALA A 369 -49.65 -8.88 6.22
CA ALA A 369 -48.67 -9.73 5.55
C ALA A 369 -48.41 -9.19 4.13
N PRO A 370 -47.14 -8.93 3.75
CA PRO A 370 -46.82 -8.39 2.43
C PRO A 370 -47.18 -9.39 1.33
N ALA A 371 -47.91 -8.94 0.32
CA ALA A 371 -48.22 -9.72 -0.88
C ALA A 371 -47.18 -9.38 -1.97
N LEU A 372 -46.60 -10.41 -2.59
CA LEU A 372 -45.64 -10.28 -3.68
C LEU A 372 -46.27 -10.80 -4.97
N SER A 373 -46.30 -9.97 -6.01
CA SER A 373 -46.82 -10.33 -7.33
C SER A 373 -45.82 -9.96 -8.42
N TRP A 374 -45.60 -10.86 -9.37
CA TRP A 374 -44.79 -10.60 -10.56
C TRP A 374 -45.71 -10.36 -11.75
N GLU A 375 -45.55 -9.23 -12.43
CA GLU A 375 -46.32 -8.88 -13.62
C GLU A 375 -45.38 -8.51 -14.76
N GLY A 376 -45.36 -9.31 -15.83
CA GLY A 376 -44.58 -9.01 -17.04
C GLY A 376 -43.07 -8.94 -16.85
N VAL A 377 -42.53 -9.47 -15.75
CA VAL A 377 -41.11 -9.33 -15.39
C VAL A 377 -40.23 -10.09 -16.38
N THR A 378 -39.31 -9.36 -17.02
CA THR A 378 -38.25 -9.91 -17.86
C THR A 378 -36.92 -9.51 -17.28
N TYR A 379 -36.06 -10.49 -16.99
CA TYR A 379 -34.73 -10.25 -16.47
C TYR A 379 -33.66 -10.90 -17.34
N ARG A 380 -32.52 -10.22 -17.45
CA ARG A 380 -31.34 -10.68 -18.16
C ARG A 380 -30.10 -10.34 -17.34
N TYR A 381 -29.26 -11.34 -17.08
CA TYR A 381 -27.97 -11.06 -16.46
C TYR A 381 -27.12 -10.20 -17.40
N PRO A 382 -26.39 -9.20 -16.86
CA PRO A 382 -25.44 -8.44 -17.65
C PRO A 382 -24.43 -9.37 -18.33
N GLY A 383 -24.22 -9.22 -19.65
CA GLY A 383 -23.18 -9.94 -20.39
C GLY A 383 -23.55 -11.31 -20.98
N THR A 384 -24.75 -11.85 -20.73
CA THR A 384 -25.19 -13.14 -21.33
C THR A 384 -26.13 -12.92 -22.50
N ALA A 385 -25.89 -13.57 -23.65
CA ALA A 385 -26.76 -13.49 -24.84
C ALA A 385 -28.14 -14.15 -24.62
N ALA A 386 -28.20 -15.22 -23.83
CA ALA A 386 -29.42 -15.98 -23.58
C ALA A 386 -30.33 -15.33 -22.53
N ARG A 387 -31.61 -15.18 -22.88
CA ARG A 387 -32.66 -14.70 -21.96
C ARG A 387 -33.13 -15.89 -21.10
N LEU A 388 -32.81 -15.90 -19.81
CA LEU A 388 -33.09 -17.01 -18.89
C LEU A 388 -34.57 -17.10 -18.43
N MET A 389 -35.30 -15.98 -18.44
CA MET A 389 -36.73 -15.95 -18.09
C MET A 389 -37.58 -15.45 -19.26
N ARG A 390 -38.43 -16.32 -19.81
CA ARG A 390 -39.57 -15.94 -20.67
C ARG A 390 -40.76 -15.66 -19.74
N THR A 391 -41.23 -14.42 -19.75
CA THR A 391 -42.53 -13.92 -19.24
C THR A 391 -43.28 -14.88 -18.32
N CYS A 392 -43.21 -14.66 -17.01
CA CYS A 392 -44.13 -15.30 -16.06
C CYS A 392 -45.52 -14.66 -16.20
N PRO A 393 -46.58 -15.41 -16.52
CA PRO A 393 -47.95 -14.92 -16.38
C PRO A 393 -48.23 -14.64 -14.89
N ARG A 394 -49.15 -13.70 -14.63
CA ARG A 394 -49.50 -13.20 -13.30
C ARG A 394 -49.79 -14.36 -12.33
N HIS A 395 -48.89 -14.61 -11.37
CA HIS A 395 -49.10 -15.54 -10.26
C HIS A 395 -49.09 -14.74 -8.95
N SER A 396 -50.24 -14.62 -8.30
CA SER A 396 -50.36 -14.12 -6.93
C SER A 396 -50.24 -15.28 -5.96
N THR A 397 -49.11 -15.39 -5.24
CA THR A 397 -49.00 -16.29 -4.09
C THR A 397 -49.62 -15.63 -2.88
N THR A 398 -50.94 -15.67 -2.78
CA THR A 398 -51.61 -15.64 -1.48
C THR A 398 -51.39 -17.00 -0.82
N SER A 399 -50.85 -17.01 0.40
CA SER A 399 -50.71 -18.21 1.24
C SER A 399 -52.04 -18.99 1.22
N PRO A 400 -52.10 -20.25 0.72
CA PRO A 400 -53.34 -20.97 0.63
C PRO A 400 -53.67 -21.61 1.98
N SER A 401 -54.80 -21.24 2.58
CA SER A 401 -55.45 -22.01 3.64
C SER A 401 -56.17 -23.27 3.10
N LYS A 402 -55.80 -23.78 1.92
CA LYS A 402 -56.43 -24.95 1.29
C LYS A 402 -55.45 -25.68 0.36
N PRO A 403 -55.35 -27.02 0.39
CA PRO A 403 -54.48 -27.76 -0.51
C PRO A 403 -54.95 -27.60 -1.97
N PRO A 404 -54.02 -27.54 -2.95
CA PRO A 404 -54.36 -27.38 -4.36
C PRO A 404 -54.91 -28.69 -4.95
N PRO A 405 -55.77 -28.61 -6.00
CA PRO A 405 -56.21 -29.80 -6.74
C PRO A 405 -55.06 -30.43 -7.52
N ALA A 406 -55.09 -31.76 -7.64
CA ALA A 406 -54.00 -32.65 -8.04
C ALA A 406 -53.55 -32.59 -9.52
N ASN A 407 -53.88 -31.55 -10.30
CA ASN A 407 -53.50 -31.46 -11.72
C ASN A 407 -52.98 -30.05 -12.05
N VAL A 408 -51.67 -29.84 -11.86
CA VAL A 408 -50.94 -28.72 -12.46
C VAL A 408 -49.73 -29.33 -13.21
N PRO A 409 -49.53 -29.04 -14.51
CA PRO A 409 -48.36 -29.55 -15.23
C PRO A 409 -47.09 -28.92 -14.65
N SER A 410 -46.13 -29.75 -14.25
CA SER A 410 -44.81 -29.29 -13.81
C SER A 410 -44.01 -28.77 -15.00
N CYS A 411 -43.60 -27.51 -14.97
CA CYS A 411 -42.55 -27.00 -15.87
C CYS A 411 -41.22 -27.68 -15.53
N SER A 412 -40.85 -28.72 -16.27
CA SER A 412 -39.50 -29.29 -16.24
C SER A 412 -38.53 -28.37 -16.98
N ALA A 413 -37.47 -27.93 -16.30
CA ALA A 413 -36.33 -27.29 -16.92
C ALA A 413 -35.55 -28.31 -17.78
N PRO A 414 -34.96 -27.92 -18.93
CA PRO A 414 -34.07 -28.80 -19.68
C PRO A 414 -32.76 -29.05 -18.91
N PRO A 415 -32.12 -30.23 -19.08
CA PRO A 415 -30.87 -30.55 -18.41
C PRO A 415 -29.70 -29.71 -18.96
N ASP A 416 -28.85 -29.26 -18.06
CA ASP A 416 -27.65 -28.45 -18.30
C ASP A 416 -26.45 -29.33 -18.71
N PRO A 417 -25.77 -29.10 -19.84
CA PRO A 417 -24.68 -29.95 -20.32
C PRO A 417 -23.32 -29.74 -19.61
N ALA A 418 -23.23 -29.01 -18.49
CA ALA A 418 -21.94 -28.67 -17.86
C ALA A 418 -21.87 -28.84 -16.33
N ARG A 419 -22.25 -30.00 -15.78
CA ARG A 419 -21.91 -30.36 -14.38
C ARG A 419 -20.88 -31.50 -14.29
N PRO A 420 -19.73 -31.29 -13.64
CA PRO A 420 -18.90 -32.40 -13.17
C PRO A 420 -19.63 -33.15 -12.05
N GLN A 421 -19.58 -34.49 -12.10
CA GLN A 421 -20.21 -35.37 -11.11
C GLN A 421 -19.67 -35.08 -9.70
N ARG A 422 -20.56 -34.71 -8.77
CA ARG A 422 -20.22 -34.63 -7.35
C ARG A 422 -20.75 -35.86 -6.63
N PHE A 423 -19.81 -36.64 -6.09
CA PHE A 423 -20.01 -37.61 -5.03
C PHE A 423 -20.80 -36.98 -3.86
N SER A 424 -21.85 -37.67 -3.42
CA SER A 424 -22.62 -37.29 -2.22
C SER A 424 -21.90 -37.75 -0.97
N PHE A 425 -21.51 -36.80 -0.11
CA PHE A 425 -21.32 -37.06 1.32
C PHE A 425 -22.54 -36.50 2.07
N SER A 426 -23.24 -37.38 2.77
CA SER A 426 -24.35 -37.02 3.67
C SER A 426 -23.77 -36.57 5.01
N PHE A 427 -24.02 -35.32 5.39
CA PHE A 427 -23.79 -34.83 6.75
C PHE A 427 -25.13 -34.34 7.31
N ALA A 428 -25.69 -35.12 8.23
CA ALA A 428 -26.83 -34.71 9.03
C ALA A 428 -26.35 -33.68 10.08
N SER A 429 -26.97 -32.50 10.12
CA SER A 429 -26.83 -31.61 11.27
C SER A 429 -28.18 -31.05 11.69
N THR A 430 -28.62 -31.55 12.85
CA THR A 430 -29.67 -31.01 13.70
C THR A 430 -29.19 -29.67 14.26
N ILE A 431 -29.87 -28.56 13.97
CA ILE A 431 -29.68 -27.30 14.71
C ILE A 431 -31.05 -26.81 15.19
N GLN A 432 -31.20 -26.86 16.52
CA GLN A 432 -32.31 -26.31 17.29
C GLN A 432 -32.42 -24.79 17.12
N ASN A 433 -33.66 -24.34 16.91
CA ASN A 433 -34.10 -22.96 17.09
C ASN A 433 -33.72 -22.43 18.49
N ARG A 434 -32.89 -21.37 18.55
CA ARG A 434 -32.91 -20.39 19.63
C ARG A 434 -33.03 -19.00 19.04
N VAL A 435 -34.23 -18.45 19.22
CA VAL A 435 -34.58 -17.05 18.97
C VAL A 435 -33.81 -16.16 19.95
N ILE A 436 -32.99 -15.24 19.45
CA ILE A 436 -32.51 -14.09 20.21
C ILE A 436 -33.18 -12.85 19.61
N SER A 437 -34.16 -12.33 20.34
CA SER A 437 -34.78 -11.03 20.11
C SER A 437 -33.76 -9.92 20.33
N VAL A 438 -33.40 -9.18 19.29
CA VAL A 438 -32.69 -7.90 19.42
C VAL A 438 -33.69 -6.78 19.19
N SER A 439 -34.17 -6.23 20.30
CA SER A 439 -34.98 -5.02 20.35
C SER A 439 -34.17 -3.81 19.88
N THR A 440 -34.82 -3.02 19.02
CA THR A 440 -34.46 -1.73 18.45
C THR A 440 -33.89 -0.75 19.49
N VAL A 441 -32.68 -0.24 19.26
CA VAL A 441 -32.20 1.02 19.88
C VAL A 441 -31.86 1.99 18.75
N ARG A 442 -32.87 2.79 18.38
CA ARG A 442 -32.72 3.98 17.53
C ARG A 442 -32.16 5.09 18.42
N ARG A 443 -30.86 5.39 18.31
CA ARG A 443 -30.29 6.65 18.84
C ARG A 443 -29.92 7.56 17.68
N SER A 444 -30.67 8.65 17.58
CA SER A 444 -30.43 9.85 16.79
C SER A 444 -28.98 10.33 16.91
N ILE A 445 -28.33 10.53 15.77
CA ILE A 445 -27.04 11.22 15.65
C ILE A 445 -27.32 12.73 15.51
N PRO A 446 -26.87 13.62 16.41
CA PRO A 446 -26.89 15.05 16.16
C PRO A 446 -25.65 15.50 15.37
N SER A 447 -25.83 16.54 14.56
CA SER A 447 -24.84 17.17 13.67
C SER A 447 -23.66 17.82 14.42
N PRO A 448 -22.51 18.06 13.75
CA PRO A 448 -21.30 18.52 14.41
C PRO A 448 -21.18 20.05 14.36
N ARG A 449 -21.69 20.75 15.37
CA ARG A 449 -21.16 22.07 15.74
C ARG A 449 -21.12 22.21 17.27
N THR A 450 -19.98 22.73 17.74
CA THR A 450 -19.68 23.20 19.11
C THR A 450 -19.54 22.16 20.23
N ARG A 451 -18.29 21.76 20.53
CA ARG A 451 -17.65 21.92 21.86
C ARG A 451 -16.20 21.41 21.86
N CYS A 452 -15.27 22.36 21.80
CA CYS A 452 -13.98 22.22 22.49
C CYS A 452 -14.22 22.31 24.00
N ALA A 453 -13.47 21.50 24.76
CA ALA A 453 -12.93 21.73 26.11
C ALA A 453 -13.08 20.52 27.06
N ARG A 454 -11.97 20.19 27.74
CA ARG A 454 -11.72 19.13 28.76
C ARG A 454 -11.45 17.75 28.15
N GLY A 455 -10.31 17.07 28.37
CA GLY A 455 -9.28 17.16 29.39
C GLY A 455 -8.95 15.73 29.86
N LEU A 456 -7.69 15.30 29.68
CA LEU A 456 -7.06 14.03 30.07
C LEU A 456 -7.80 13.16 31.13
N PRO A 457 -8.15 11.90 30.81
CA PRO A 457 -7.96 10.83 31.81
C PRO A 457 -7.45 9.47 31.27
N TRP A 458 -7.17 9.33 29.97
CA TRP A 458 -6.78 8.03 29.40
C TRP A 458 -5.31 7.63 29.65
N PHE A 459 -4.45 8.62 29.92
CA PHE A 459 -2.99 8.45 30.06
C PHE A 459 -2.55 7.82 31.41
N ARG A 460 -3.37 7.92 32.47
CA ARG A 460 -2.97 7.50 33.83
C ARG A 460 -3.19 6.02 34.14
N ARG A 461 -4.02 5.29 33.37
CA ARG A 461 -4.38 3.89 33.69
C ARG A 461 -3.48 2.83 33.05
N ARG A 462 -2.73 3.13 31.97
CA ARG A 462 -1.86 2.13 31.30
C ARG A 462 -0.39 2.16 31.71
N THR A 463 0.12 3.29 32.21
CA THR A 463 1.52 3.42 32.66
C THR A 463 1.81 2.63 33.95
N ARG A 464 0.81 2.39 34.82
CA ARG A 464 0.98 1.58 36.05
C ARG A 464 1.05 0.06 35.81
N CYS A 465 0.51 -0.44 34.70
CA CYS A 465 0.61 -1.88 34.37
C CYS A 465 1.94 -2.23 33.70
N TRP A 466 2.58 -1.27 33.02
CA TRP A 466 3.85 -1.51 32.32
C TRP A 466 5.07 -1.44 33.24
N THR A 467 5.09 -0.53 34.22
CA THR A 467 6.21 -0.42 35.17
C THR A 467 6.34 -1.66 36.08
N ARG A 468 5.23 -2.33 36.42
CA ARG A 468 5.27 -3.60 37.19
C ARG A 468 5.73 -4.82 36.37
N ARG A 469 5.68 -4.76 35.03
CA ARG A 469 6.10 -5.88 34.17
C ARG A 469 7.58 -5.78 33.76
N LEU A 470 8.12 -4.58 33.60
CA LEU A 470 9.53 -4.34 33.32
C LEU A 470 10.46 -4.58 34.53
N SER A 471 9.99 -4.34 35.77
CA SER A 471 10.79 -4.61 36.97
C SER A 471 10.98 -6.11 37.27
N ARG A 472 10.12 -6.99 36.72
CA ARG A 472 10.22 -8.44 36.92
C ARG A 472 11.12 -9.15 35.89
N THR A 473 11.33 -8.55 34.72
CA THR A 473 12.16 -9.15 33.66
C THR A 473 13.64 -8.78 33.77
N PHE A 474 13.99 -7.69 34.48
CA PHE A 474 15.38 -7.27 34.67
C PHE A 474 16.09 -7.95 35.84
N ALA A 475 15.38 -8.65 36.72
CA ALA A 475 15.97 -9.34 37.88
C ALA A 475 16.46 -10.77 37.59
N SER A 476 16.25 -11.30 36.38
CA SER A 476 16.51 -12.71 36.07
C SER A 476 17.62 -12.95 35.03
N VAL A 477 18.42 -11.94 34.67
CA VAL A 477 19.46 -12.06 33.62
C VAL A 477 20.80 -11.49 34.09
N ILE A 478 21.32 -11.92 35.24
CA ILE A 478 22.76 -11.87 35.57
C ILE A 478 23.10 -13.01 36.54
N PRO A 479 23.85 -14.05 36.14
CA PRO A 479 24.67 -14.81 37.08
C PRO A 479 26.12 -14.32 36.99
N MET A 480 26.53 -13.54 37.99
CA MET A 480 27.95 -13.36 38.34
C MET A 480 28.51 -14.71 38.79
N ARG A 481 29.59 -15.18 38.16
CA ARG A 481 30.43 -16.24 38.72
C ARG A 481 31.89 -15.84 38.61
N GLN A 482 32.38 -15.17 39.66
CA GLN A 482 33.80 -15.09 39.96
C GLN A 482 34.31 -16.49 40.33
N LYS A 483 35.40 -16.94 39.73
CA LYS A 483 36.22 -18.02 40.30
C LYS A 483 37.67 -17.57 40.27
N SER A 484 38.20 -17.31 41.47
CA SER A 484 39.61 -17.06 41.69
C SER A 484 40.43 -18.31 41.38
N ARG A 485 41.62 -18.13 40.83
CA ARG A 485 42.69 -19.13 40.86
C ARG A 485 44.01 -18.42 41.08
N SER A 486 44.45 -18.47 42.33
CA SER A 486 45.83 -18.22 42.77
C SER A 486 46.43 -19.56 43.19
N GLY A 487 47.68 -19.84 42.81
CA GLY A 487 48.54 -20.79 43.52
C GLY A 487 49.13 -21.94 42.72
N ARG A 488 50.36 -21.71 42.25
CA ARG A 488 51.53 -22.58 41.97
C ARG A 488 51.77 -23.74 42.98
N PRO A 489 52.75 -24.65 42.81
CA PRO A 489 54.06 -24.57 42.11
C PRO A 489 54.03 -24.62 40.59
#